data_AF-A0A7X8IGB1-F1
#
_entry.id   AF-A0A7X8IGB1-F1
#
_cell.length_a   1.000
_cell.length_b   1.000
_cell.length_c   1.000
_cell.angle_alpha   90.00
_cell.angle_beta   90.00
_cell.angle_gamma   90.00
#
_symmetry.space_group_name_H-M   'P 1'
#
loop_
_entity.id
_entity.type
_entity.pdbx_description
1 polymer ?
#
loop_
_entity_poly.entity_id
_entity_poly.type
_entity_poly.pdbx_seq_one_letter_code
_entity_poly.pdbx_strand_id
1 'polypeptide(L)' 'MAAILWRYAGSPKTDSDLSKFSDVGNVSSYAVDPMVWAVEKGILHGSNGALMPQDSATRAQVAAILQRFMELTEQ' A
#
# COMPACT_ATOMS: atom_id res chain seq x y z
N MET A 1 3.54 -4.18 -5.93
CA MET A 1 2.10 -4.54 -6.02
C MET A 1 1.18 -3.37 -5.70
N ALA A 2 1.41 -2.59 -4.64
CA ALA A 2 0.58 -1.41 -4.31
C ALA A 2 0.39 -0.46 -5.51
N ALA A 3 1.45 -0.19 -6.28
CA ALA A 3 1.39 0.59 -7.51
C ALA A 3 0.43 0.03 -8.59
N ILE A 4 0.24 -1.29 -8.68
CA ILE A 4 -0.67 -1.93 -9.64
C ILE A 4 -2.12 -1.67 -9.22
N LEU A 5 -2.43 -1.91 -7.95
CA LEU A 5 -3.77 -1.69 -7.40
C LEU A 5 -4.18 -0.23 -7.45
N TRP A 6 -3.26 0.68 -7.12
CA TRP A 6 -3.50 2.12 -7.20
C TRP A 6 -3.79 2.59 -8.63
N ARG A 7 -3.04 2.07 -9.61
CA ARG A 7 -3.32 2.34 -11.04
C ARG A 7 -4.68 1.80 -11.46
N TYR A 8 -5.04 0.60 -11.00
CA TYR A 8 -6.36 0.01 -11.29
C TYR A 8 -7.50 0.81 -10.64
N ALA A 9 -7.29 1.37 -9.44
CA ALA A 9 -8.24 2.25 -8.76
C ALA A 9 -8.35 3.65 -9.38
N GLY A 10 -7.67 3.93 -10.50
CA GLY A 10 -7.74 5.22 -11.20
C GLY A 10 -6.75 6.28 -10.72
N SER A 11 -5.69 5.87 -10.01
CA SER A 11 -4.67 6.77 -9.46
C SER A 11 -5.27 7.89 -8.58
N PRO A 12 -6.05 7.53 -7.55
CA PRO A 12 -6.67 8.51 -6.65
C PRO A 12 -5.60 9.35 -5.94
N LYS A 13 -5.91 10.63 -5.76
CA LYS A 13 -5.05 11.58 -5.07
C LYS A 13 -4.97 11.19 -3.59
N THR A 14 -3.75 11.18 -3.05
CA THR A 14 -3.47 10.92 -1.65
C THR A 14 -3.12 12.22 -0.95
N ASP A 15 -3.70 12.43 0.25
CA ASP A 15 -3.45 13.63 1.06
C ASP A 15 -2.65 13.32 2.34
N SER A 16 -2.51 12.04 2.72
CA SER A 16 -1.68 11.63 3.85
C SER A 16 -0.22 11.43 3.47
N ASP A 17 0.60 11.21 4.50
CA ASP A 17 2.01 10.93 4.36
C ASP A 17 2.39 9.66 5.14
N LEU A 18 3.44 8.99 4.66
CA LEU A 18 4.03 7.78 5.24
C LEU A 18 5.09 8.12 6.30
N SER A 19 5.21 9.38 6.75
CA SER A 19 6.13 9.81 7.80
C SER A 19 5.99 9.08 9.14
N LYS A 20 4.89 8.35 9.34
CA LYS A 20 4.70 7.44 10.49
C LYS A 20 5.55 6.16 10.40
N PHE A 21 6.07 5.83 9.21
CA PHE A 21 6.86 4.63 8.98
C PHE A 21 8.35 4.95 8.92
N SER A 22 9.14 4.14 9.62
CA SER A 22 10.59 4.35 9.76
C SER A 22 11.38 4.07 8.48
N ASP A 23 10.79 3.34 7.53
CA ASP A 23 11.39 2.92 6.28
C ASP A 23 10.85 3.67 5.06
N VAL A 24 10.19 4.83 5.26
CA VAL A 24 9.70 5.66 4.15
C VAL A 24 10.83 6.06 3.18
N GLY A 25 12.06 6.23 3.68
CA GLY A 25 13.24 6.52 2.86
C GLY A 25 13.68 5.37 1.93
N ASN A 26 13.22 4.14 2.19
CA ASN A 26 13.47 2.98 1.34
C ASN A 26 12.36 2.79 0.29
N VAL A 27 11.28 3.57 0.35
CA VAL A 27 10.21 3.56 -0.63
C VAL A 27 10.68 4.32 -1.87
N SER A 28 10.64 3.66 -3.03
CA SER A 28 10.93 4.35 -4.30
C SER A 28 9.89 5.44 -4.57
N SER A 29 10.30 6.54 -5.20
CA SER A 29 9.42 7.70 -5.46
C SER A 29 8.11 7.33 -6.16
N TYR A 30 8.14 6.42 -7.14
CA TYR A 30 6.94 5.95 -7.84
C TYR A 30 5.98 5.13 -6.96
N ALA A 31 6.45 4.64 -5.81
CA ALA A 31 5.71 3.80 -4.88
C ALA A 31 5.20 4.58 -3.66
N VAL A 32 5.58 5.85 -3.49
CA VAL A 32 5.13 6.69 -2.37
C VAL A 32 3.61 6.84 -2.41
N ASP A 33 3.04 7.47 -3.44
CA ASP A 33 1.60 7.72 -3.53
C ASP A 33 0.77 6.42 -3.47
N PRO A 34 1.13 5.34 -4.21
CA PRO A 34 0.41 4.08 -4.08
C PRO A 34 0.43 3.47 -2.68
N MET A 35 1.55 3.63 -1.96
CA MET A 35 1.69 3.08 -0.60
C MET A 35 0.92 3.95 0.41
N VAL A 36 0.94 5.28 0.25
CA VAL A 36 0.09 6.19 1.04
C VAL A 36 -1.37 5.77 0.88
N TRP A 37 -1.84 5.66 -0.36
CA TRP A 37 -3.22 5.29 -0.66
C TRP A 37 -3.57 3.92 -0.07
N ALA A 38 -2.69 2.93 -0.21
CA ALA A 38 -2.95 1.59 0.30
C ALA A 38 -3.05 1.56 1.83
N VAL A 39 -2.27 2.39 2.53
CA VAL A 39 -2.35 2.54 4.00
C VAL A 39 -3.61 3.30 4.40
N GLU A 40 -3.93 4.41 3.72
CA GLU A 40 -5.14 5.20 3.98
C GLU A 40 -6.42 4.37 3.81
N LYS A 41 -6.46 3.51 2.79
CA LYS A 41 -7.59 2.62 2.52
C LYS A 41 -7.59 1.35 3.37
N GLY A 42 -6.61 1.14 4.24
CA GLY A 42 -6.48 -0.08 5.05
C GLY A 42 -6.18 -1.34 4.25
N ILE A 43 -5.79 -1.20 2.98
CA ILE A 43 -5.39 -2.31 2.11
C ILE A 43 -4.05 -2.89 2.60
N LEU A 44 -3.12 -1.99 2.97
CA LEU A 44 -1.80 -2.34 3.44
C LEU A 44 -1.62 -1.86 4.88
N HIS A 45 -1.21 -2.77 5.74
CA HIS A 45 -0.81 -2.46 7.11
C HIS A 45 0.69 -2.70 7.22
N GLY A 46 1.43 -1.66 7.60
CA GLY A 46 2.81 -1.84 8.02
C GLY A 46 2.89 -2.70 9.29
N SER A 47 4.03 -3.35 9.48
CA SER A 47 4.33 -4.15 10.67
C SER A 47 5.47 -3.49 11.45
N ASN A 48 5.34 -3.37 12.77
CA ASN A 48 6.37 -2.75 13.63
C ASN A 48 6.79 -1.33 13.20
N GLY A 49 5.89 -0.55 12.58
CA GLY A 49 6.20 0.79 12.09
C GLY A 49 7.04 0.81 10.81
N ALA A 50 7.15 -0.30 10.09
CA ALA A 50 7.78 -0.41 8.78
C ALA A 50 6.79 -0.94 7.72
N LEU A 51 6.91 -0.46 6.49
CA LEU A 51 6.14 -0.89 5.32
C LEU A 51 6.79 -2.06 4.57
N MET A 52 8.08 -2.31 4.82
CA MET A 52 8.91 -3.34 4.22
C MET A 52 8.75 -3.41 2.68
N PRO A 53 8.93 -2.29 1.95
CA PRO A 53 8.63 -2.21 0.52
C PRO A 53 9.54 -3.10 -0.35
N GLN A 54 10.73 -3.44 0.14
CA GLN A 54 11.70 -4.28 -0.54
C GLN A 54 11.58 -5.77 -0.16
N ASP A 55 10.79 -6.09 0.87
CA ASP A 55 10.66 -7.46 1.30
C ASP A 55 9.72 -8.25 0.37
N SER A 56 9.99 -9.55 0.26
CA SER A 56 9.23 -10.41 -0.62
C SER A 56 7.86 -10.70 -0.02
N ALA A 57 6.80 -10.18 -0.63
CA ALA A 57 5.45 -10.49 -0.20
C ALA A 57 5.14 -11.98 -0.42
N THR A 58 4.73 -12.66 0.64
CA THR A 58 4.26 -14.05 0.56
C THR A 58 2.91 -14.14 -0.17
N ARG A 59 2.62 -15.29 -0.77
CA ARG A 59 1.33 -15.54 -1.45
C ARG A 59 0.12 -15.25 -0.54
N ALA A 60 0.23 -15.57 0.75
CA ALA A 60 -0.82 -15.31 1.74
C ALA A 60 -1.02 -13.80 1.97
N GLN A 61 0.06 -13.02 2.07
CA GLN A 61 -0.02 -11.56 2.18
C GLN A 61 -0.63 -10.94 0.93
N VAL A 62 -0.24 -11.41 -0.26
CA VAL A 62 -0.81 -10.96 -1.54
C VAL A 62 -2.31 -11.24 -1.61
N ALA A 63 -2.75 -12.44 -1.23
CA ALA A 63 -4.17 -12.79 -1.21
C ALA A 63 -4.98 -11.92 -0.24
N ALA A 64 -4.45 -11.66 0.96
CA ALA A 64 -5.10 -10.78 1.93
C ALA A 64 -5.21 -9.33 1.44
N ILE A 65 -4.17 -8.81 0.77
CA ILE A 65 -4.19 -7.48 0.16
C ILE A 65 -5.24 -7.41 -0.95
N LEU A 66 -5.30 -8.42 -1.83
CA LEU A 66 -6.30 -8.47 -2.90
C LEU A 66 -7.72 -8.56 -2.36
N GLN A 67 -7.94 -9.35 -1.31
CA GLN A 67 -9.26 -9.46 -0.68
C GLN A 67 -9.73 -8.10 -0.15
N ARG A 68 -8.88 -7.41 0.63
CA ARG A 68 -9.20 -6.06 1.14
C ARG A 68 -9.43 -5.05 0.03
N PHE A 69 -8.67 -5.17 -1.06
CA PHE A 69 -8.85 -4.32 -2.23
C PHE A 69 -10.22 -4.55 -2.89
N MET A 70 -10.63 -5.82 -3.08
CA MET A 70 -11.94 -6.15 -3.65
C MET A 70 -13.08 -5.64 -2.75
N GLU A 71 -12.99 -5.86 -1.44
CA GLU A 71 -13.97 -5.34 -0.47
C GLU A 71 -14.08 -3.81 -0.51
N LEU A 72 -12.99 -3.10 -0.78
CA LEU A 72 -13.00 -1.64 -0.94
C LEU A 72 -13.69 -1.19 -2.24
N THR A 73 -13.53 -1.94 -3.34
CA THR A 73 -14.13 -1.59 -4.63
C THR A 73 -15.62 -1.92 -4.73
N GLU A 74 -16.13 -2.78 -3.85
CA GLU A 74 -17.55 -3.14 -3.79
C GLU A 74 -18.41 -2.18 -2.94
N GLN A 75 -17.80 -1.15 -2.33
CA GLN A 75 -18.48 -0.09 -1.57
C GLN A 75 -18.66 1.18 -2.39
#